data_AF-A0A7Y4P9N7-F1
#
_entry.id   AF-A0A7Y4P9N7-F1
#
_cell.length_a   1.000
_cell.length_b   1.000
_cell.length_c   1.000
_cell.angle_alpha   90.00
_cell.angle_beta   90.00
_cell.angle_gamma   90.00
#
_symmetry.space_group_name_H-M   'P 1'
#
loop_
_entity.id
_entity.type
_entity.pdbx_description
1 polymer ?
#
loop_
_entity_poly.entity_id
_entity_poly.type
_entity_poly.pdbx_seq_one_letter_code
_entity_poly.pdbx_strand_id
1 'polypeptide(L)'
;MDVQRRQRGFSAHKLAGLAGFFIIASSLGSLLVRPTGSGYADAGLGLLTVGIVMEVISWCAIPLVAWLYTLAIKRGVNRWRLAAWTFLIAAVSEVPYDLASERRVWSTESQNPVWVLLIALVVLAAIDITAQLSTAARWAAMLGVTLAAVFWIVALSLGTRFGIIPMGIALLGFIMIFYLLWGSENRMMYSAGAFGAAMFISPALGTVFLHYRQPLLDEEGSLPAAWIPWAYPAVLLCAGLIATVLM
;
A
#
# COMPACT_ATOMS: atom_id res chain seq x y z
N MET A 1 16.30 22.72 -20.31
CA MET A 1 15.04 21.94 -20.44
C MET A 1 13.88 22.88 -20.23
N ASP A 2 12.96 22.98 -21.20
CA ASP A 2 11.75 23.80 -21.09
C ASP A 2 10.89 23.39 -19.90
N VAL A 3 10.27 24.38 -19.24
CA VAL A 3 9.35 24.19 -18.11
C VAL A 3 8.25 23.17 -18.43
N GLN A 4 7.75 23.17 -19.67
CA GLN A 4 6.77 22.18 -20.16
C GLN A 4 7.30 20.74 -20.18
N ARG A 5 8.58 20.50 -20.47
CA ARG A 5 9.18 19.15 -20.40
C ARG A 5 9.39 18.70 -18.96
N ARG A 6 9.65 19.62 -18.02
CA ARG A 6 9.80 19.31 -16.58
C ARG A 6 8.50 18.85 -15.93
N GLN A 7 7.35 19.33 -16.42
CA GLN A 7 6.03 19.03 -15.84
C GLN A 7 5.26 17.90 -16.53
N ARG A 8 5.78 17.32 -17.63
CA ARG A 8 5.15 16.14 -18.27
C ARG A 8 5.22 14.93 -17.36
N GLY A 9 4.10 14.19 -17.24
CA GLY A 9 3.99 12.99 -16.41
C GLY A 9 3.03 13.14 -15.23
N PHE A 10 2.98 12.11 -14.38
CA PHE A 10 2.18 12.10 -13.16
C PHE A 10 2.87 12.87 -12.03
N SER A 11 2.20 13.90 -11.51
CA SER A 11 2.61 14.54 -10.25
C SER A 11 2.21 13.66 -9.06
N ALA A 12 2.78 13.92 -7.87
CA ALA A 12 2.42 13.17 -6.67
C ALA A 12 0.91 13.24 -6.36
N HIS A 13 0.27 14.38 -6.63
CA HIS A 13 -1.19 14.52 -6.51
C HIS A 13 -1.95 13.60 -7.46
N LYS A 14 -1.50 13.48 -8.72
CA LYS A 14 -2.14 12.57 -9.69
C LYS A 14 -1.89 11.10 -9.33
N LEU A 15 -0.70 10.76 -8.86
CA LEU A 15 -0.40 9.42 -8.35
C LEU A 15 -1.25 9.08 -7.12
N ALA A 16 -1.47 10.04 -6.22
CA ALA A 16 -2.34 9.85 -5.06
C ALA A 16 -3.81 9.70 -5.46
N GLY A 17 -4.27 10.48 -6.45
CA GLY A 17 -5.61 10.31 -7.03
C GLY A 17 -5.79 8.93 -7.68
N LEU A 18 -4.77 8.43 -8.37
CA LEU A 18 -4.78 7.10 -8.97
C LEU A 18 -4.76 5.99 -7.91
N ALA A 19 -3.97 6.14 -6.84
CA ALA A 19 -4.02 5.23 -5.69
C ALA A 19 -5.42 5.23 -5.06
N GLY A 20 -6.04 6.40 -4.91
CA GLY A 20 -7.42 6.54 -4.42
C GLY A 20 -8.43 5.83 -5.32
N PHE A 21 -8.31 5.97 -6.64
CA PHE A 21 -9.14 5.25 -7.61
C PHE A 21 -9.05 3.72 -7.41
N PHE A 22 -7.84 3.17 -7.27
CA PHE A 22 -7.66 1.74 -7.04
C PHE A 22 -8.18 1.28 -5.67
N ILE A 23 -8.04 2.09 -4.62
CA ILE A 23 -8.63 1.83 -3.30
C ILE A 23 -10.17 1.78 -3.38
N ILE A 24 -10.78 2.68 -4.15
CA ILE A 24 -12.23 2.65 -4.41
C ILE A 24 -12.60 1.35 -5.14
N ALA A 25 -11.80 0.92 -6.13
CA ALA A 25 -12.03 -0.37 -6.80
C ALA A 25 -11.99 -1.55 -5.82
N SER A 26 -11.07 -1.59 -4.85
CA SER A 26 -11.05 -2.62 -3.79
C SER A 26 -12.34 -2.59 -2.96
N SER A 27 -12.78 -1.38 -2.61
CA SER A 27 -13.99 -1.19 -1.81
C SER A 27 -15.24 -1.65 -2.57
N LEU A 28 -15.35 -1.33 -3.86
CA LEU A 28 -16.40 -1.86 -4.73
C LEU A 28 -16.32 -3.38 -4.88
N GLY A 29 -15.12 -3.95 -5.03
CA GLY A 29 -14.91 -5.40 -5.07
C GLY A 29 -15.42 -6.09 -3.81
N SER A 30 -15.11 -5.53 -2.63
CA SER A 30 -15.59 -6.05 -1.34
C SER A 30 -17.11 -6.00 -1.18
N LEU A 31 -17.80 -5.03 -1.81
CA LEU A 31 -19.27 -4.98 -1.83
C LEU A 31 -19.88 -6.12 -2.63
N LEU A 32 -19.17 -6.59 -3.67
CA LEU A 32 -19.65 -7.62 -4.59
C LEU A 32 -19.31 -9.04 -4.12
N VAL A 33 -18.14 -9.23 -3.48
CA VAL A 33 -17.69 -10.53 -2.97
C VAL A 33 -18.14 -10.70 -1.52
N ARG A 34 -19.20 -11.48 -1.29
CA ARG A 34 -19.78 -11.69 0.04
C ARG A 34 -19.27 -13.00 0.67
N PRO A 35 -18.61 -12.97 1.83
CA PRO A 35 -18.47 -14.17 2.64
C PRO A 35 -19.85 -14.49 3.26
N THR A 36 -20.48 -15.57 2.81
CA THR A 36 -21.68 -16.13 3.45
C THR A 36 -21.28 -17.13 4.54
N GLY A 37 -22.22 -17.57 5.37
CA GLY A 37 -21.95 -18.59 6.39
C GLY A 37 -21.44 -19.93 5.84
N SER A 38 -21.64 -20.20 4.54
CA SER A 38 -21.11 -21.35 3.80
C SER A 38 -19.82 -21.03 3.02
N GLY A 39 -19.27 -19.82 3.16
CA GLY A 39 -18.15 -19.31 2.37
C GLY A 39 -18.63 -18.49 1.15
N TYR A 40 -18.00 -18.66 -0.01
CA TYR A 40 -18.36 -17.96 -1.25
C TYR A 40 -19.26 -18.78 -2.20
N ALA A 41 -19.69 -19.96 -1.75
CA ALA A 41 -20.36 -20.96 -2.58
C ALA A 41 -21.73 -20.51 -3.12
N ASP A 42 -22.42 -19.63 -2.37
CA ASP A 42 -23.77 -19.17 -2.72
C ASP A 42 -23.77 -17.91 -3.60
N ALA A 43 -22.59 -17.37 -3.95
CA ALA A 43 -22.48 -16.18 -4.80
C ALA A 43 -22.61 -16.53 -6.29
N GLY A 44 -23.45 -15.79 -7.02
CA GLY A 44 -23.54 -15.94 -8.47
C GLY A 44 -22.18 -15.72 -9.15
N LEU A 45 -21.76 -16.66 -9.99
CA LEU A 45 -20.43 -16.69 -10.62
C LEU A 45 -20.06 -15.35 -11.30
N GLY A 46 -21.03 -14.68 -11.93
CA GLY A 46 -20.82 -13.37 -12.56
C GLY A 46 -20.41 -12.27 -11.57
N LEU A 47 -21.11 -12.16 -10.43
CA LEU A 47 -20.79 -11.16 -9.39
C LEU A 47 -19.44 -11.45 -8.74
N LEU A 48 -19.15 -12.73 -8.46
CA LEU A 48 -17.86 -13.15 -7.92
C LEU A 48 -16.72 -12.80 -8.89
N THR A 49 -16.91 -13.05 -10.19
CA THR A 49 -15.93 -12.69 -11.23
C THR A 49 -15.67 -11.20 -11.25
N VAL A 50 -16.72 -10.37 -11.29
CA VAL A 50 -16.56 -8.90 -11.30
C VAL A 50 -15.87 -8.42 -10.02
N GLY A 51 -16.26 -8.96 -8.86
CA GLY A 51 -15.66 -8.59 -7.58
C GLY A 51 -14.18 -8.94 -7.49
N ILE A 52 -13.78 -10.12 -7.97
CA ILE A 52 -12.37 -10.53 -8.04
C ILE A 52 -11.59 -9.65 -9.02
N VAL A 53 -12.16 -9.31 -10.18
CA VAL A 53 -11.50 -8.41 -11.15
C VAL A 53 -11.26 -7.03 -10.52
N MET A 54 -12.24 -6.48 -9.80
CA MET A 54 -12.10 -5.21 -9.09
C MET A 54 -11.01 -5.28 -8.01
N GLU A 55 -10.96 -6.39 -7.27
CA GLU A 55 -9.91 -6.62 -6.28
C GLU A 55 -8.53 -6.71 -6.94
N VAL A 56 -8.37 -7.50 -8.01
CA VAL A 56 -7.09 -7.60 -8.74
C VAL A 56 -6.66 -6.24 -9.26
N ILE A 57 -7.56 -5.45 -9.87
CA ILE A 57 -7.25 -4.08 -10.33
C ILE A 57 -6.79 -3.19 -9.17
N SER A 58 -7.40 -3.33 -8.00
CA SER A 58 -7.07 -2.52 -6.82
C SER A 58 -5.63 -2.69 -6.34
N TRP A 59 -4.99 -3.84 -6.63
CA TRP A 59 -3.63 -4.13 -6.22
C TRP A 59 -2.58 -3.22 -6.87
N CYS A 60 -2.96 -2.53 -7.95
CA CYS A 60 -2.17 -1.44 -8.52
C CYS A 60 -1.94 -0.28 -7.53
N ALA A 61 -2.76 -0.15 -6.48
CA ALA A 61 -2.58 0.84 -5.43
C ALA A 61 -1.29 0.63 -4.62
N ILE A 62 -0.86 -0.62 -4.40
CA ILE A 62 0.25 -0.94 -3.48
C ILE A 62 1.53 -0.16 -3.83
N PRO A 63 2.10 -0.28 -5.05
CA PRO A 63 3.33 0.44 -5.37
C PRO A 63 3.14 1.95 -5.33
N LEU A 64 1.95 2.48 -5.64
CA LEU A 64 1.68 3.91 -5.59
C LEU A 64 1.70 4.44 -4.16
N VAL A 65 1.05 3.73 -3.24
CA VAL A 65 1.06 4.06 -1.81
C VAL A 65 2.47 3.93 -1.25
N ALA A 66 3.16 2.81 -1.54
CA ALA A 66 4.55 2.59 -1.13
C ALA A 66 5.50 3.70 -1.62
N TRP A 67 5.33 4.13 -2.87
CA TRP A 67 6.11 5.20 -3.47
C TRP A 67 5.84 6.54 -2.79
N LEU A 68 4.57 6.94 -2.64
CA LEU A 68 4.20 8.21 -2.01
C LEU A 68 4.68 8.28 -0.55
N TYR A 69 4.62 7.15 0.16
CA TYR A 69 5.12 7.05 1.52
C TYR A 69 6.64 7.21 1.58
N THR A 70 7.36 6.51 0.69
CA THR A 70 8.82 6.62 0.57
C THR A 70 9.25 8.04 0.16
N LEU A 71 8.52 8.65 -0.78
CA LEU A 71 8.73 10.02 -1.23
C LEU A 71 8.60 11.00 -0.07
N ALA A 72 7.59 10.87 0.79
CA ALA A 72 7.45 11.71 1.98
C ALA A 72 8.66 11.61 2.91
N ILE A 73 9.17 10.39 3.16
CA ILE A 73 10.37 10.16 3.98
C ILE A 73 11.61 10.83 3.34
N LYS A 74 11.81 10.62 2.04
CA LYS A 74 12.99 11.14 1.31
C LYS A 74 12.93 12.66 1.14
N ARG A 75 11.74 13.25 1.10
CA ARG A 75 11.51 14.70 1.11
C ARG A 75 11.65 15.33 2.50
N GLY A 76 12.08 14.57 3.50
CA GLY A 76 12.42 15.09 4.83
C GLY A 76 11.21 15.33 5.73
N VAL A 77 10.05 14.72 5.45
CA VAL A 77 8.95 14.73 6.42
C VAL A 77 9.43 14.08 7.72
N ASN A 78 9.25 14.79 8.84
CA ASN A 78 9.67 14.30 10.15
C ASN A 78 9.07 12.91 10.42
N ARG A 79 9.93 11.94 10.76
CA ARG A 79 9.54 10.53 10.91
C ARG A 79 8.57 10.28 12.06
N TRP A 80 8.72 11.01 13.17
CA TRP A 80 7.79 10.91 14.30
C TRP A 80 6.42 11.45 13.94
N ARG A 81 6.38 12.59 13.23
CA ARG A 81 5.13 13.12 12.69
C ARG A 81 4.50 12.13 11.71
N LEU A 82 5.27 11.58 10.78
CA LEU A 82 4.76 10.59 9.83
C LEU A 82 4.23 9.35 10.55
N ALA A 83 4.96 8.81 11.53
CA ALA A 83 4.51 7.68 12.36
C ALA A 83 3.22 7.99 13.11
N ALA A 84 3.12 9.17 13.74
CA ALA A 84 1.91 9.58 14.45
C ALA A 84 0.70 9.69 13.50
N TRP A 85 0.86 10.31 12.32
CA TRP A 85 -0.22 10.39 11.33
C TRP A 85 -0.61 9.01 10.79
N THR A 86 0.36 8.17 10.46
CA THR A 86 0.11 6.80 9.99
C THR A 86 -0.62 5.98 11.06
N PHE A 87 -0.23 6.12 12.33
CA PHE A 87 -0.89 5.46 13.46
C PHE A 87 -2.34 5.90 13.62
N LEU A 88 -2.60 7.21 13.57
CA LEU A 88 -3.96 7.74 13.65
C LEU A 88 -4.84 7.22 12.50
N ILE A 89 -4.31 7.23 11.28
CA ILE A 89 -5.05 6.70 10.12
C ILE A 89 -5.29 5.20 10.28
N ALA A 90 -4.28 4.42 10.66
CA ALA A 90 -4.43 2.98 10.85
C ALA A 90 -5.48 2.64 11.92
N ALA A 91 -5.43 3.32 13.06
CA ALA A 91 -6.39 3.12 14.16
C ALA A 91 -7.82 3.52 13.76
N VAL A 92 -7.99 4.67 13.10
CA VAL A 92 -9.31 5.13 12.62
C VAL A 92 -9.84 4.23 11.50
N SER A 93 -8.95 3.61 10.71
CA SER A 93 -9.31 2.75 9.60
C SER A 93 -9.73 1.34 9.99
N GLU A 94 -9.44 0.83 11.20
CA GLU A 94 -9.78 -0.55 11.54
C GLU A 94 -11.28 -0.84 11.48
N VAL A 95 -12.09 -0.07 12.21
CA VAL A 95 -13.54 -0.28 12.22
C VAL A 95 -14.14 -0.16 10.80
N PRO A 96 -13.81 0.88 10.00
CA PRO A 96 -14.20 0.94 8.59
C PRO A 96 -13.73 -0.26 7.75
N TYR A 97 -12.51 -0.74 7.98
CA TYR A 97 -11.91 -1.84 7.23
C TYR A 97 -12.62 -3.16 7.52
N ASP A 98 -12.90 -3.46 8.79
CA ASP A 98 -13.61 -4.66 9.23
C ASP A 98 -15.06 -4.66 8.71
N LEU A 99 -15.72 -3.49 8.74
CA LEU A 99 -17.06 -3.34 8.17
C LEU A 99 -17.07 -3.56 6.65
N ALA A 100 -16.07 -3.02 5.95
CA ALA A 100 -15.97 -3.14 4.50
C ALA A 100 -15.58 -4.56 4.05
N SER A 101 -14.69 -5.22 4.79
CA SER A 101 -14.09 -6.51 4.41
C SER A 101 -14.86 -7.71 4.95
N GLU A 102 -15.32 -7.64 6.19
CA GLU A 102 -15.84 -8.80 6.95
C GLU A 102 -17.25 -8.59 7.50
N ARG A 103 -17.85 -7.41 7.32
CA ARG A 103 -19.19 -7.05 7.82
C ARG A 103 -19.30 -7.11 9.34
N ARG A 104 -18.18 -6.94 10.04
CA ARG A 104 -18.12 -6.89 11.50
C ARG A 104 -17.59 -5.53 11.92
N VAL A 105 -18.03 -5.03 13.07
CA VAL A 105 -17.52 -3.77 13.64
C VAL A 105 -16.08 -3.93 14.15
N TRP A 106 -15.71 -5.16 14.50
CA TRP A 106 -14.38 -5.51 14.98
C TRP A 106 -14.04 -6.95 14.58
N SER A 107 -12.86 -7.16 14.04
CA SER A 107 -12.30 -8.47 13.74
C SER A 107 -10.81 -8.53 14.04
N THR A 108 -10.30 -9.76 14.14
CA THR A 108 -8.87 -10.05 14.21
C THR A 108 -8.43 -11.00 13.08
N GLU A 109 -9.30 -11.26 12.10
CA GLU A 109 -8.99 -12.17 10.98
C GLU A 109 -8.02 -11.49 9.99
N SER A 110 -8.24 -10.20 9.70
CA SER A 110 -7.37 -9.37 8.88
C SER A 110 -7.35 -7.93 9.39
N GLN A 111 -6.16 -7.37 9.57
CA GLN A 111 -6.02 -5.95 9.95
C GLN A 111 -5.74 -5.10 8.72
N ASN A 112 -6.10 -3.81 8.78
CA ASN A 112 -5.90 -2.93 7.64
C ASN A 112 -4.40 -2.76 7.26
N PRO A 113 -4.07 -2.61 5.96
CA PRO A 113 -2.70 -2.52 5.47
C PRO A 113 -1.93 -1.26 5.91
N VAL A 114 -2.58 -0.24 6.51
CA VAL A 114 -1.87 0.96 6.97
C VAL A 114 -0.94 0.64 8.14
N TRP A 115 -1.24 -0.38 8.95
CA TRP A 115 -0.33 -0.88 9.98
C TRP A 115 1.03 -1.32 9.42
N VAL A 116 1.07 -1.81 8.19
CA VAL A 116 2.32 -2.19 7.50
C VAL A 116 3.20 -0.98 7.26
N LEU A 117 2.62 0.21 7.02
CA LEU A 117 3.39 1.44 6.84
C LEU A 117 4.13 1.87 8.13
N LEU A 118 3.58 1.54 9.31
CA LEU A 118 4.25 1.73 10.59
C LEU A 118 5.40 0.74 10.76
N ILE A 119 5.17 -0.54 10.47
CA ILE A 119 6.22 -1.56 10.48
C ILE A 119 7.34 -1.14 9.53
N ALA A 120 7.00 -0.67 8.33
CA ALA A 120 7.97 -0.19 7.37
C ALA A 120 8.81 0.97 7.92
N LEU A 121 8.23 1.94 8.65
CA LEU A 121 9.02 2.99 9.30
C LEU A 121 10.02 2.44 10.32
N VAL A 122 9.61 1.46 11.12
CA VAL A 122 10.50 0.81 12.08
C VAL A 122 11.64 0.09 11.36
N VAL A 123 11.33 -0.66 10.30
CA VAL A 123 12.33 -1.34 9.45
C VAL A 123 13.31 -0.34 8.86
N LEU A 124 12.82 0.73 8.25
CA LEU A 124 13.67 1.76 7.63
C LEU A 124 14.55 2.46 8.67
N ALA A 125 14.02 2.77 9.86
CA ALA A 125 14.80 3.33 10.96
C ALA A 125 15.90 2.37 11.42
N ALA A 126 15.61 1.08 11.56
CA ALA A 126 16.59 0.06 11.91
C ALA A 126 17.68 -0.06 10.83
N ILE A 127 17.32 -0.04 9.54
CA ILE A 127 18.27 -0.08 8.43
C ILE A 127 19.21 1.13 8.47
N ASP A 128 18.71 2.32 8.77
CA ASP A 128 19.58 3.50 8.84
C ASP A 128 20.58 3.43 9.99
N ILE A 129 20.22 2.81 11.13
CA ILE A 129 21.14 2.57 12.25
C ILE A 129 22.28 1.63 11.81
N THR A 130 22.00 0.68 10.91
CA THR A 130 23.01 -0.27 10.41
C THR A 130 24.03 0.36 9.44
N ALA A 131 23.91 1.65 9.11
CA ALA A 131 24.77 2.32 8.14
C ALA A 131 26.26 2.30 8.52
N GLN A 132 26.59 2.23 9.82
CA GLN A 132 27.98 2.19 10.32
C GLN A 132 28.58 0.78 10.38
N LEU A 133 27.79 -0.27 10.12
CA LEU A 133 28.27 -1.65 10.16
C LEU A 133 29.09 -2.01 8.93
N SER A 134 29.92 -3.05 9.04
CA SER A 134 30.58 -3.65 7.88
C SER A 134 29.55 -4.16 6.87
N THR A 135 29.90 -4.24 5.59
CA THR A 135 28.97 -4.62 4.51
C THR A 135 28.24 -5.94 4.81
N ALA A 136 28.96 -6.98 5.25
CA ALA A 136 28.37 -8.27 5.58
C ALA A 136 27.41 -8.17 6.78
N ALA A 137 27.82 -7.49 7.86
CA ALA A 137 26.98 -7.31 9.04
C ALA A 137 25.73 -6.47 8.72
N ARG A 138 25.86 -5.45 7.87
CA ARG A 138 24.73 -4.65 7.39
C ARG A 138 23.73 -5.50 6.61
N TRP A 139 24.19 -6.32 5.66
CA TRP A 139 23.30 -7.22 4.92
C TRP A 139 22.59 -8.22 5.84
N ALA A 140 23.32 -8.82 6.78
CA ALA A 140 22.73 -9.73 7.76
C ALA A 140 21.68 -9.03 8.64
N ALA A 141 21.95 -7.80 9.10
CA ALA A 141 21.01 -7.02 9.90
C ALA A 141 19.77 -6.61 9.09
N MET A 142 19.93 -6.14 7.85
CA MET A 142 18.81 -5.81 6.97
C MET A 142 17.93 -7.03 6.72
N LEU A 143 18.53 -8.19 6.46
CA LEU A 143 17.81 -9.45 6.31
C LEU A 143 17.05 -9.82 7.58
N GLY A 144 17.71 -9.79 8.74
CA GLY A 144 17.10 -10.13 10.03
C GLY A 144 15.92 -9.23 10.40
N VAL A 145 16.06 -7.91 10.24
CA VAL A 145 14.98 -6.95 10.50
C VAL A 145 13.83 -7.14 9.51
N THR A 146 14.12 -7.39 8.24
CA THR A 146 13.08 -7.64 7.22
C THR A 146 12.31 -8.93 7.52
N LEU A 147 13.01 -10.01 7.91
CA LEU A 147 12.36 -11.27 8.30
C LEU A 147 11.50 -11.10 9.56
N ALA A 148 11.97 -10.34 10.55
CA ALA A 148 11.18 -10.01 11.73
C ALA A 148 9.92 -9.20 11.37
N ALA A 149 10.04 -8.24 10.45
CA ALA A 149 8.90 -7.47 9.97
C ALA A 149 7.89 -8.34 9.21
N VAL A 150 8.36 -9.22 8.32
CA VAL A 150 7.50 -10.19 7.61
C VAL A 150 6.81 -11.12 8.60
N PHE A 151 7.53 -11.61 9.62
CA PHE A 151 6.94 -12.41 10.70
C PHE A 151 5.78 -11.68 11.37
N TRP A 152 5.95 -10.42 11.77
CA TRP A 152 4.88 -9.65 12.41
C TRP A 152 3.72 -9.33 11.46
N ILE A 153 3.99 -9.05 10.18
CA ILE A 153 2.96 -8.85 9.16
C ILE A 153 2.09 -10.10 9.03
N VAL A 154 2.70 -11.28 8.99
CA VAL A 154 1.98 -12.55 8.87
C VAL A 154 1.27 -12.91 10.17
N ALA A 155 1.94 -12.81 11.31
CA ALA A 155 1.40 -13.18 12.63
C ALA A 155 0.17 -12.34 13.02
N LEU A 156 0.12 -11.09 12.56
CA LEU A 156 -0.99 -10.16 12.82
C LEU A 156 -1.93 -10.02 11.61
N SER A 157 -1.76 -10.80 10.55
CA SER A 157 -2.57 -10.72 9.32
C SER A 157 -2.70 -9.31 8.72
N LEU A 158 -1.62 -8.52 8.76
CA LEU A 158 -1.65 -7.11 8.36
C LEU A 158 -1.77 -6.98 6.84
N GLY A 159 -2.91 -6.47 6.38
CA GLY A 159 -3.21 -6.33 4.95
C GLY A 159 -3.40 -7.66 4.24
N THR A 160 -3.81 -8.73 4.93
CA THR A 160 -4.12 -10.00 4.28
C THR A 160 -5.49 -9.93 3.61
N ARG A 161 -5.57 -10.17 2.30
CA ARG A 161 -6.86 -10.19 1.58
C ARG A 161 -7.35 -11.63 1.38
N PHE A 162 -8.64 -11.84 1.59
CA PHE A 162 -9.30 -13.16 1.53
C PHE A 162 -8.60 -14.26 2.36
N GLY A 163 -7.94 -13.89 3.46
CA GLY A 163 -7.23 -14.82 4.34
C GLY A 163 -5.91 -15.40 3.80
N ILE A 164 -5.58 -15.20 2.51
CA ILE A 164 -4.41 -15.86 1.89
C ILE A 164 -3.50 -14.93 1.09
N ILE A 165 -3.98 -13.76 0.64
CA ILE A 165 -3.23 -12.90 -0.27
C ILE A 165 -2.40 -11.91 0.57
N PRO A 166 -1.06 -12.02 0.57
CA PRO A 166 -0.20 -11.32 1.53
C PRO A 166 0.15 -9.90 1.07
N MET A 167 -0.85 -9.04 0.94
CA MET A 167 -0.66 -7.69 0.39
C MET A 167 0.21 -6.81 1.29
N GLY A 168 0.23 -7.07 2.59
CA GLY A 168 1.16 -6.41 3.51
C GLY A 168 2.63 -6.71 3.21
N ILE A 169 2.96 -7.94 2.81
CA ILE A 169 4.33 -8.30 2.41
C ILE A 169 4.69 -7.55 1.12
N ALA A 170 3.77 -7.49 0.16
CA ALA A 170 3.98 -6.73 -1.07
C ALA A 170 4.23 -5.24 -0.77
N LEU A 171 3.42 -4.62 0.11
CA LEU A 171 3.58 -3.23 0.51
C LEU A 171 4.94 -2.95 1.16
N LEU A 172 5.37 -3.79 2.10
CA LEU A 172 6.70 -3.69 2.70
C LEU A 172 7.80 -3.81 1.64
N GLY A 173 7.72 -4.81 0.75
CA GLY A 173 8.70 -5.05 -0.30
C GLY A 173 8.87 -3.87 -1.25
N PHE A 174 7.76 -3.25 -1.69
CA PHE A 174 7.82 -2.04 -2.49
C PHE A 174 8.47 -0.87 -1.77
N ILE A 175 8.13 -0.63 -0.49
CA ILE A 175 8.76 0.44 0.31
C ILE A 175 10.26 0.21 0.42
N MET A 176 10.67 -1.04 0.68
CA MET A 176 12.08 -1.42 0.76
C MET A 176 12.81 -1.18 -0.57
N ILE A 177 12.23 -1.60 -1.69
CA ILE A 177 12.80 -1.38 -3.03
C ILE A 177 12.97 0.12 -3.29
N PHE A 178 11.92 0.92 -3.10
CA PHE A 178 11.98 2.35 -3.37
C PHE A 178 12.93 3.09 -2.43
N TYR A 179 12.99 2.69 -1.16
CA TYR A 179 13.85 3.35 -0.18
C TYR A 179 15.33 3.04 -0.40
N LEU A 180 15.67 1.78 -0.63
CA LEU A 180 17.05 1.30 -0.75
C LEU A 180 17.66 1.63 -2.11
N LEU A 181 16.86 1.60 -3.17
CA LEU A 181 17.32 1.91 -4.53
C LEU A 181 17.09 3.38 -4.92
N TRP A 182 16.78 4.22 -3.93
CA TRP A 182 16.65 5.67 -4.12
C TRP A 182 17.90 6.25 -4.80
N GLY A 183 17.69 7.01 -5.88
CA GLY A 183 18.79 7.56 -6.71
C GLY A 183 19.29 6.62 -7.81
N SER A 184 18.80 5.38 -7.90
CA SER A 184 19.13 4.45 -8.97
C SER A 184 17.90 4.03 -9.78
N GLU A 185 17.33 5.00 -10.51
CA GLU A 185 16.02 4.89 -11.15
C GLU A 185 15.81 3.61 -11.95
N ASN A 186 16.74 3.24 -12.85
CA ASN A 186 16.59 2.03 -13.65
C ASN A 186 16.53 0.76 -12.79
N ARG A 187 17.43 0.62 -11.80
CA ARG A 187 17.44 -0.54 -10.90
C ARG A 187 16.16 -0.58 -10.07
N MET A 188 15.76 0.57 -9.53
CA MET A 188 14.55 0.71 -8.74
C MET A 188 13.30 0.29 -9.51
N MET A 189 13.12 0.80 -10.73
CA MET A 189 11.93 0.51 -11.54
C MET A 189 11.90 -0.95 -12.03
N TYR A 190 13.04 -1.51 -12.46
CA TYR A 190 13.09 -2.93 -12.85
C TYR A 190 12.85 -3.87 -11.67
N SER A 191 13.45 -3.59 -10.51
CA SER A 191 13.23 -4.38 -9.30
C SER A 191 11.78 -4.28 -8.81
N ALA A 192 11.18 -3.08 -8.84
CA ALA A 192 9.78 -2.89 -8.47
C ALA A 192 8.83 -3.64 -9.43
N GLY A 193 9.06 -3.54 -10.74
CA GLY A 193 8.28 -4.26 -11.74
C GLY A 193 8.38 -5.79 -11.59
N ALA A 194 9.60 -6.31 -11.42
CA ALA A 194 9.84 -7.74 -11.22
C ALA A 194 9.23 -8.26 -9.91
N PHE A 195 9.37 -7.51 -8.82
CA PHE A 195 8.75 -7.84 -7.54
C PHE A 195 7.22 -7.80 -7.62
N GLY A 196 6.65 -6.79 -8.27
CA GLY A 196 5.22 -6.72 -8.53
C GLY A 196 4.71 -7.87 -9.38
N ALA A 197 5.52 -8.36 -10.32
CA ALA A 197 5.18 -9.50 -11.16
C ALA A 197 5.12 -10.79 -10.33
N ALA A 198 6.07 -10.99 -9.42
CA ALA A 198 6.07 -12.09 -8.47
C ALA A 198 4.88 -12.04 -7.50
N MET A 199 4.37 -10.84 -7.19
CA MET A 199 3.18 -10.60 -6.37
C MET A 199 1.89 -10.54 -7.19
N PHE A 200 1.63 -11.55 -8.04
CA PHE A 200 0.40 -11.70 -8.84
C PHE A 200 0.21 -10.70 -10.02
N ILE A 201 1.28 -10.18 -10.60
CA ILE A 201 1.29 -9.31 -11.81
C ILE A 201 0.63 -7.94 -11.65
N SER A 202 -0.56 -7.82 -11.05
CA SER A 202 -1.28 -6.56 -10.93
C SER A 202 -0.49 -5.47 -10.20
N PRO A 203 0.24 -5.74 -9.10
CA PRO A 203 1.12 -4.73 -8.52
C PRO A 203 2.21 -4.24 -9.49
N ALA A 204 2.67 -5.05 -10.44
CA ALA A 204 3.60 -4.59 -11.47
C ALA A 204 2.96 -3.51 -12.36
N LEU A 205 1.67 -3.64 -12.70
CA LEU A 205 0.95 -2.64 -13.49
C LEU A 205 0.88 -1.29 -12.74
N GLY A 206 0.74 -1.32 -11.41
CA GLY A 206 0.83 -0.11 -10.59
C GLY A 206 2.18 0.62 -10.73
N THR A 207 3.29 -0.12 -10.92
CA THR A 207 4.62 0.49 -11.13
C THR A 207 4.76 1.19 -12.49
N VAL A 208 3.95 0.82 -13.49
CA VAL A 208 3.96 1.48 -14.81
C VAL A 208 3.59 2.96 -14.68
N PHE A 209 2.64 3.30 -13.82
CA PHE A 209 2.29 4.70 -13.56
C PHE A 209 3.43 5.49 -12.91
N LEU A 210 4.25 4.82 -12.08
CA LEU A 210 5.45 5.42 -11.49
C LEU A 210 6.57 5.61 -12.52
N HIS A 211 6.63 4.77 -13.56
CA HIS A 211 7.55 4.95 -14.69
C HIS A 211 7.23 6.25 -15.45
N TYR A 212 5.96 6.63 -15.54
CA TYR A 212 5.50 7.86 -16.18
C TYR A 212 5.37 9.05 -15.20
N ARG A 213 5.99 9.00 -14.02
CA ARG A 213 6.00 10.13 -13.06
C ARG A 213 6.82 11.30 -13.61
N GLN A 214 6.57 12.50 -13.09
CA GLN A 214 7.30 13.70 -13.51
C GLN A 214 8.82 13.54 -13.24
N PRO A 215 9.71 13.91 -14.18
CA PRO A 215 11.16 13.69 -14.05
C PRO A 215 11.79 14.33 -12.81
N LEU A 216 11.27 15.48 -12.37
CA LEU A 216 11.76 16.21 -11.20
C LEU A 216 10.84 16.05 -9.99
N LEU A 217 9.97 15.04 -9.98
CA LEU A 217 9.03 14.83 -8.87
C LEU A 217 9.78 14.63 -7.54
N ASP A 218 10.91 13.95 -7.61
CA ASP A 218 11.70 13.53 -6.45
C ASP A 218 12.41 14.74 -5.78
N GLU A 219 12.63 15.82 -6.53
CA GLU A 219 13.39 17.01 -6.13
C GLU A 219 12.53 18.28 -6.01
N GLU A 220 11.63 18.53 -6.96
CA GLU A 220 10.86 19.77 -7.10
C GLU A 220 9.35 19.55 -6.88
N GLY A 221 8.90 18.30 -6.82
CA GLY A 221 7.49 17.95 -6.65
C GLY A 221 6.88 18.39 -5.32
N SER A 222 5.65 18.91 -5.37
CA SER A 222 4.81 19.10 -4.19
C SER A 222 4.27 17.74 -3.72
N LEU A 223 4.42 17.43 -2.44
CA LEU A 223 3.74 16.29 -1.84
C LEU A 223 2.22 16.45 -1.92
N PRO A 224 1.44 15.35 -1.95
CA PRO A 224 0.00 15.42 -1.87
C PRO A 224 -0.43 16.12 -0.58
N ALA A 225 -1.54 16.86 -0.62
CA ALA A 225 -2.11 17.49 0.55
C ALA A 225 -2.31 16.49 1.71
N ALA A 226 -2.02 16.92 2.94
CA ALA A 226 -2.02 16.06 4.12
C ALA A 226 -3.39 15.43 4.46
N TRP A 227 -4.48 15.95 3.90
CA TRP A 227 -5.81 15.38 4.04
C TRP A 227 -6.04 14.15 3.14
N ILE A 228 -5.29 13.98 2.06
CA ILE A 228 -5.54 12.92 1.07
C ILE A 228 -5.52 11.50 1.70
N PRO A 229 -4.59 11.16 2.61
CA PRO A 229 -4.64 9.87 3.30
C PRO A 229 -5.93 9.61 4.10
N TRP A 230 -6.62 10.67 4.55
CA TRP A 230 -7.91 10.55 5.26
C TRP A 230 -9.06 10.13 4.35
N ALA A 231 -8.88 10.18 3.02
CA ALA A 231 -9.84 9.60 2.09
C ALA A 231 -9.94 8.07 2.26
N TYR A 232 -8.89 7.39 2.73
CA TYR A 232 -8.89 5.94 2.92
C TYR A 232 -9.94 5.46 3.95
N PRO A 233 -9.93 5.89 5.23
CA PRO A 233 -10.97 5.51 6.18
C PRO A 233 -12.36 5.96 5.72
N ALA A 234 -12.48 7.11 5.05
CA ALA A 234 -13.77 7.60 4.56
C ALA A 234 -14.37 6.68 3.47
N VAL A 235 -13.57 6.26 2.49
CA VAL A 235 -13.99 5.34 1.43
C VAL A 235 -14.39 3.98 2.02
N LEU A 236 -13.59 3.45 2.95
CA LEU A 236 -13.91 2.21 3.65
C LEU A 236 -15.20 2.33 4.44
N LEU A 237 -15.41 3.43 5.17
CA LEU A 237 -16.61 3.63 5.98
C LEU A 237 -17.85 3.71 5.08
N CYS A 238 -17.78 4.44 3.98
CA CYS A 238 -18.87 4.47 2.99
C CYS A 238 -19.19 3.07 2.48
N ALA A 239 -18.18 2.28 2.10
CA ALA A 239 -18.38 0.90 1.63
C ALA A 239 -18.96 0.00 2.73
N GLY A 240 -18.43 0.08 3.95
CA GLY A 240 -18.95 -0.65 5.11
C GLY A 240 -20.40 -0.33 5.40
N LEU A 241 -20.76 0.96 5.46
CA LEU A 241 -22.14 1.41 5.70
C LEU A 241 -23.10 0.98 4.59
N ILE A 242 -22.70 1.15 3.32
CA ILE A 242 -23.48 0.70 2.17
C ILE A 242 -23.75 -0.80 2.28
N ALA A 243 -22.75 -1.58 2.66
CA ALA A 243 -22.93 -3.02 2.83
C ALA A 243 -23.84 -3.40 3.99
N THR A 244 -23.86 -2.63 5.06
CA THR A 244 -24.76 -2.85 6.20
C THR A 244 -26.21 -2.40 5.96
N VAL A 245 -26.44 -1.49 4.99
CA VAL A 245 -27.77 -0.90 4.72
C VAL A 245 -28.46 -1.53 3.51
N LEU A 246 -27.70 -1.89 2.47
CA LEU A 246 -28.27 -2.51 1.25
C LEU A 246 -28.63 -3.99 1.42
N MET A 247 -28.48 -4.57 2.62
CA MET A 247 -28.59 -6.00 2.91
C MET A 247 -29.03 -6.23 4.36
#